data_AF-A0A8J5CCC1-F1
#
_entry.id   AF-A0A8J5CCC1-F1
#
_cell.length_a   1.000
_cell.length_b   1.000
_cell.length_c   1.000
_cell.angle_alpha   90.00
_cell.angle_beta   90.00
_cell.angle_gamma   90.00
#
_symmetry.space_group_name_H-M   'P 1'
#
loop_
_entity.id
_entity.type
_entity.pdbx_description
1 polymer ?
#
loop_
_entity_poly.entity_id
_entity_poly.type
_entity_poly.pdbx_seq_one_letter_code
_entity_poly.pdbx_strand_id
1 'polypeptide(L)'
;MTNKIFRIWEEGVCLDKLELNYASSADFFEKLLTVEEFNCDSINLDHIPSLITPRDNSALLEMPTIEEVKQVIGDMRKDSATKPDEFSVEFYVAFWEIIKDDFYGVVLDFFQGGSFPKGMVATAIVLILKVENA
;
A
#
# COMPACT_ATOMS: atom_id res chain seq x y z
N MET A 1 -23.21 -2.72 -10.37
CA MET A 1 -22.32 -3.34 -11.38
C MET A 1 -21.47 -4.38 -10.68
N THR A 2 -21.40 -5.61 -11.20
CA THR A 2 -20.59 -6.69 -10.59
C THR A 2 -19.33 -6.87 -11.44
N ASN A 3 -18.15 -6.64 -10.86
CA ASN A 3 -16.89 -6.98 -11.50
C ASN A 3 -16.81 -8.50 -11.67
N LYS A 4 -16.42 -8.96 -12.85
CA LYS A 4 -16.30 -10.39 -13.17
C LYS A 4 -14.92 -10.66 -13.74
N ILE A 5 -14.25 -11.66 -13.18
CA ILE A 5 -12.99 -12.17 -13.72
C ILE A 5 -13.35 -13.09 -14.88
N PHE A 6 -12.82 -12.80 -16.06
CA PHE A 6 -13.17 -13.52 -17.29
C PHE A 6 -12.09 -14.49 -17.77
N ARG A 7 -10.85 -14.28 -17.34
CA ARG A 7 -9.69 -15.07 -17.75
C ARG A 7 -8.58 -14.96 -16.71
N ILE A 8 -7.93 -16.09 -16.41
CA ILE A 8 -6.69 -16.15 -15.63
C ILE A 8 -5.61 -16.84 -16.48
N TRP A 9 -4.38 -16.34 -16.40
CA TRP A 9 -3.22 -16.95 -17.02
C TRP A 9 -2.30 -17.51 -15.94
N GLU A 10 -2.06 -18.81 -15.94
CA GLU A 10 -1.17 -19.48 -15.00
C GLU A 10 -0.33 -20.53 -15.75
N GLU A 11 0.99 -20.52 -15.55
CA GLU A 11 1.94 -21.50 -16.13
C GLU A 11 1.79 -21.72 -17.65
N GLY A 12 1.42 -20.66 -18.39
CA GLY A 12 1.22 -20.72 -19.84
C GLY A 12 -0.14 -21.25 -20.29
N VAL A 13 -1.02 -21.59 -19.34
CA VAL A 13 -2.41 -22.02 -19.59
C VAL A 13 -3.37 -20.85 -19.34
N CYS A 14 -4.36 -20.71 -20.22
CA CYS A 14 -5.41 -19.72 -20.13
C CYS A 14 -6.71 -20.38 -19.63
N LEU A 15 -7.08 -20.12 -18.37
CA LEU A 15 -8.37 -20.53 -17.83
C LEU A 15 -9.41 -19.47 -18.20
N ASP A 16 -10.41 -19.83 -18.99
CA ASP A 16 -11.49 -18.95 -19.42
C ASP A 16 -12.80 -19.19 -18.65
N LYS A 17 -13.88 -18.46 -19.00
CA LYS A 17 -15.18 -18.55 -18.33
C LYS A 17 -15.73 -19.96 -18.14
N LEU A 18 -15.38 -20.94 -18.98
CA LEU A 18 -15.89 -22.31 -18.85
C LEU A 18 -15.14 -23.10 -17.79
N GLU A 19 -13.85 -22.84 -17.62
CA GLU A 19 -12.96 -23.58 -16.72
C GLU A 19 -12.68 -22.81 -15.41
N LEU A 20 -12.94 -21.51 -15.38
CA LEU A 20 -12.73 -20.63 -14.24
C LEU A 20 -13.89 -20.72 -13.25
N ASN A 21 -13.65 -21.35 -12.09
CA ASN A 21 -14.57 -21.34 -10.96
C ASN A 21 -14.03 -20.48 -9.79
N TYR A 22 -14.85 -20.31 -8.75
CA TYR A 22 -14.50 -19.47 -7.59
C TYR A 22 -13.26 -19.99 -6.84
N ALA A 23 -13.10 -21.32 -6.72
CA ALA A 23 -11.94 -21.92 -6.05
C ALA A 23 -10.66 -21.65 -6.84
N SER A 24 -10.64 -21.93 -8.15
CA SER A 24 -9.47 -21.67 -9.01
C SER A 24 -9.08 -20.18 -9.04
N SER A 25 -10.07 -19.28 -8.94
CA SER A 25 -9.79 -17.85 -8.82
C SER A 25 -9.21 -17.48 -7.45
N ALA A 26 -9.80 -18.00 -6.37
CA ALA A 26 -9.32 -17.76 -5.00
C ALA A 26 -7.88 -18.28 -4.82
N ASP A 27 -7.62 -19.51 -5.25
CA ASP A 27 -6.29 -20.16 -5.16
C ASP A 27 -5.24 -19.36 -5.93
N PHE A 28 -5.58 -18.87 -7.14
CA PHE A 28 -4.67 -18.04 -7.94
C PHE A 28 -4.30 -16.74 -7.23
N PHE A 29 -5.29 -16.00 -6.70
CA PHE A 29 -5.01 -14.76 -6.00
C PHE A 29 -4.37 -14.99 -4.63
N GLU A 30 -4.67 -16.09 -3.96
CA GLU A 30 -3.99 -16.48 -2.72
C GLU A 30 -2.51 -16.73 -3.00
N LYS A 31 -2.17 -17.53 -4.02
CA LYS A 31 -0.78 -17.75 -4.45
C LYS A 31 -0.10 -16.46 -4.90
N LEU A 32 -0.78 -15.63 -5.70
CA LEU A 32 -0.24 -14.37 -6.21
C LEU A 32 0.03 -13.33 -5.10
N LEU A 33 -0.84 -13.28 -4.09
CA LEU A 33 -0.77 -12.31 -2.99
C LEU A 33 -0.02 -12.86 -1.77
N THR A 34 0.37 -14.13 -1.78
CA THR A 34 1.20 -14.74 -0.76
C THR A 34 2.65 -14.71 -1.22
N VAL A 35 3.55 -14.37 -0.31
CA VAL A 35 4.98 -14.30 -0.57
C VAL A 35 5.52 -15.70 -0.84
N GLU A 36 6.17 -15.91 -1.99
CA GLU A 36 7.01 -17.09 -2.22
C GLU A 36 8.26 -17.00 -1.33
N GLU A 37 8.65 -18.10 -0.70
CA GLU A 37 9.87 -18.16 0.12
C GLU A 37 11.10 -17.83 -0.73
N PHE A 38 11.59 -16.60 -0.60
CA PHE A 38 12.72 -16.10 -1.35
C PHE A 38 14.02 -16.32 -0.56
N ASN A 39 14.94 -17.12 -1.11
CA ASN A 39 16.25 -17.34 -0.50
C ASN A 39 17.21 -16.20 -0.83
N CYS A 40 17.38 -15.29 0.15
CA CYS A 40 18.24 -14.11 0.06
C CYS A 40 19.74 -14.45 -0.08
N ASP A 41 20.17 -15.65 0.34
CA ASP A 41 21.59 -16.05 0.32
C ASP A 41 22.16 -16.19 -1.10
N SER A 42 21.30 -16.24 -2.12
CA SER A 42 21.69 -16.34 -3.52
C SER A 42 21.93 -14.98 -4.20
N ILE A 43 21.60 -13.86 -3.55
CA ILE A 43 21.80 -12.53 -4.14
C ILE A 43 23.27 -12.13 -3.99
N ASN A 44 23.98 -12.04 -5.11
CA ASN A 44 25.29 -11.40 -5.15
C ASN A 44 25.10 -9.86 -5.08
N LEU A 45 25.58 -9.25 -4.00
CA LEU A 45 25.50 -7.81 -3.76
C LEU A 45 26.78 -7.05 -4.17
N ASP A 46 27.81 -7.73 -4.67
CA ASP A 46 29.13 -7.16 -4.97
C ASP A 46 29.09 -6.07 -6.04
N HIS A 47 28.06 -6.09 -6.89
CA HIS A 47 27.84 -5.10 -7.94
C HIS A 47 26.86 -3.99 -7.55
N ILE A 48 26.30 -4.03 -6.33
CA ILE A 48 25.39 -3.01 -5.85
C ILE A 48 26.21 -1.93 -5.13
N PRO A 49 26.24 -0.69 -5.64
CA PRO A 49 26.97 0.38 -4.98
C PRO A 49 26.32 0.71 -3.63
N SER A 50 27.15 0.86 -2.59
CA SER A 50 26.70 1.41 -1.31
C SER A 50 26.53 2.92 -1.45
N LEU A 51 25.27 3.35 -1.62
CA LEU A 51 24.90 4.76 -1.80
C LEU A 51 24.44 5.42 -0.50
N ILE A 52 23.98 4.64 0.47
CA ILE A 52 23.46 5.12 1.75
C ILE A 52 24.62 5.32 2.70
N THR A 53 24.86 6.57 3.09
CA THR A 53 25.89 6.90 4.09
C THR A 53 25.38 6.61 5.50
N PRO A 54 26.27 6.48 6.50
CA PRO A 54 25.84 6.37 7.90
C PRO A 54 24.97 7.55 8.35
N ARG A 55 25.20 8.75 7.77
CA ARG A 55 24.38 9.92 8.02
C ARG A 55 22.96 9.74 7.49
N ASP A 56 22.82 9.25 6.27
CA ASP A 56 21.50 8.99 5.67
C ASP A 56 20.74 7.95 6.49
N ASN A 57 21.44 6.89 6.92
CA ASN A 57 20.83 5.86 7.76
C ASN A 57 20.37 6.42 9.12
N SER A 58 21.16 7.28 9.76
CA SER A 58 20.72 7.96 10.98
C SER A 58 19.49 8.83 10.75
N ALA A 59 19.47 9.61 9.66
CA ALA A 59 18.33 10.47 9.33
C ALA A 59 17.05 9.67 9.07
N LEU A 60 17.14 8.49 8.43
CA LEU A 60 16.00 7.60 8.20
C LEU A 60 15.43 6.96 9.48
N LEU A 61 16.20 6.97 10.57
CA LEU A 61 15.79 6.45 11.87
C LEU A 61 15.29 7.54 12.82
N GLU A 62 15.36 8.81 12.42
CA GLU A 62 14.85 9.91 13.21
C GLU A 62 13.33 9.94 13.20
N MET A 63 12.75 10.44 14.29
CA MET A 63 11.31 10.60 14.40
C MET A 63 10.86 11.77 13.52
N PRO A 64 9.76 11.60 12.76
CA PRO A 64 9.27 12.67 11.91
C PRO A 64 8.81 13.85 12.76
N THR A 65 9.06 15.06 12.27
CA THR A 65 8.57 16.30 12.86
C THR A 65 7.13 16.58 12.44
N ILE A 66 6.42 17.41 13.22
CA ILE A 66 5.04 17.80 12.89
C ILE A 66 4.98 18.60 11.58
N GLU A 67 6.03 19.37 11.26
CA GLU A 67 6.17 20.10 10.01
C GLU A 67 6.33 19.16 8.81
N GLU A 68 7.16 18.11 8.92
CA GLU A 68 7.31 17.10 7.87
C GLU A 68 5.98 16.37 7.61
N VAL A 69 5.26 15.99 8.68
CA VAL A 69 3.94 15.36 8.55
C VAL A 69 2.96 16.28 7.84
N LYS A 70 2.92 17.58 8.22
CA LYS A 70 2.07 18.58 7.56
C LYS A 70 2.41 18.72 6.08
N GLN A 71 3.70 18.79 5.76
CA GLN A 71 4.16 18.92 4.38
C GLN A 71 3.74 17.71 3.54
N VAL A 72 3.97 16.49 4.05
CA VAL A 72 3.59 15.26 3.35
C VAL A 72 2.08 15.21 3.07
N ILE A 73 1.24 15.56 4.05
CA ILE A 73 -0.21 15.65 3.85
C ILE A 73 -0.57 16.69 2.78
N GLY A 74 0.14 17.82 2.73
CA GLY A 74 -0.04 18.85 1.71
C GLY A 74 0.35 18.40 0.30
N ASP A 75 1.36 17.55 0.19
CA ASP A 75 1.88 17.01 -1.07
C ASP A 75 1.08 15.79 -1.57
N MET A 76 0.20 15.21 -0.75
CA MET A 76 -0.67 14.11 -1.15
C MET A 76 -1.66 14.52 -2.24
N ARG A 77 -1.93 13.59 -3.15
CA ARG A 77 -2.94 13.76 -4.21
C ARG A 77 -4.33 13.90 -3.62
N LYS A 78 -4.91 15.07 -3.85
CA LYS A 78 -6.28 15.46 -3.50
C LYS A 78 -7.34 14.56 -4.14
N ASP A 79 -7.09 14.13 -5.37
CA ASP A 79 -7.96 13.23 -6.13
C ASP A 79 -7.78 11.73 -5.79
N SER A 80 -7.12 11.43 -4.67
CA SER A 80 -7.01 10.05 -4.17
C SER A 80 -8.39 9.51 -3.83
N ALA A 81 -8.65 8.24 -4.20
CA ALA A 81 -9.89 7.57 -3.88
C ALA A 81 -10.10 7.57 -2.36
N THR A 82 -11.15 8.23 -1.89
CA THR A 82 -11.51 8.25 -0.47
C THR A 82 -11.82 6.82 -0.05
N LYS A 83 -11.06 6.32 0.92
CA LYS A 83 -11.32 5.02 1.55
C LYS A 83 -12.74 5.00 2.14
N PRO A 84 -13.31 3.83 2.46
CA PRO A 84 -14.59 3.74 3.18
C PRO A 84 -14.60 4.43 4.56
N ASP A 85 -13.43 4.84 5.07
CA ASP A 85 -13.25 5.56 6.34
C ASP A 85 -13.51 7.08 6.25
N GLU A 86 -14.12 7.55 5.15
CA GLU A 86 -14.79 8.87 4.97
C GLU A 86 -13.95 10.16 5.02
N PHE A 87 -12.66 10.14 5.38
CA PHE A 87 -11.83 11.35 5.40
C PHE A 87 -10.86 11.44 4.22
N SER A 88 -11.02 12.47 3.39
CA SER A 88 -10.11 12.75 2.28
C SER A 88 -8.87 13.52 2.74
N VAL A 89 -7.84 13.58 1.89
CA VAL A 89 -6.64 14.40 2.15
C VAL A 89 -7.02 15.87 2.40
N GLU A 90 -8.02 16.40 1.68
CA GLU A 90 -8.52 17.75 1.87
C GLU A 90 -9.08 17.99 3.27
N PHE A 91 -9.71 16.98 3.88
CA PHE A 91 -10.16 17.09 5.26
C PHE A 91 -8.96 17.34 6.19
N TYR A 92 -7.90 16.54 6.08
CA TYR A 92 -6.71 16.70 6.91
C TYR A 92 -6.02 18.04 6.69
N VAL A 93 -5.95 18.52 5.44
CA VAL A 93 -5.40 19.85 5.14
C VAL A 93 -6.27 20.97 5.71
N ALA A 94 -7.59 20.91 5.53
CA ALA A 94 -8.51 21.97 5.94
C ALA A 94 -8.62 22.08 7.47
N PHE A 95 -8.58 20.96 8.18
CA PHE A 95 -8.75 20.90 9.63
C PHE A 95 -7.45 20.67 10.40
N TRP A 96 -6.29 20.77 9.74
CA TRP A 96 -4.97 20.49 10.34
C TRP A 96 -4.79 21.16 11.69
N GLU A 97 -5.08 22.45 11.82
CA GLU A 97 -4.87 23.19 13.07
C GLU A 97 -5.71 22.68 14.25
N ILE A 98 -6.79 21.93 13.98
CA ILE A 98 -7.64 21.30 15.00
C ILE A 98 -7.12 19.90 15.34
N ILE A 99 -6.72 19.11 14.34
CA ILE A 99 -6.43 17.67 14.50
C ILE A 99 -4.94 17.33 14.63
N LYS A 100 -4.04 18.29 14.39
CA LYS A 100 -2.60 18.05 14.23
C LYS A 100 -1.96 17.33 15.41
N ASP A 101 -2.35 17.66 16.64
CA ASP A 101 -1.70 17.11 17.84
C ASP A 101 -2.08 15.64 18.03
N ASP A 102 -3.36 15.30 17.87
CA ASP A 102 -3.85 13.91 17.93
C ASP A 102 -3.28 13.08 16.77
N PHE A 103 -3.32 13.62 15.55
CA PHE A 103 -2.82 12.94 14.36
C PHE A 103 -1.31 12.69 14.47
N TYR A 104 -0.55 13.70 14.89
CA TYR A 104 0.89 13.58 15.08
C TYR A 104 1.23 12.57 16.17
N GLY A 105 0.47 12.51 17.27
CA GLY A 105 0.62 11.48 18.29
C GLY A 105 0.50 10.06 17.73
N VAL A 106 -0.50 9.83 16.88
CA VAL A 106 -0.69 8.54 16.19
C VAL A 106 0.48 8.22 15.26
N VAL A 107 1.02 9.21 14.54
CA VAL A 107 2.21 9.03 13.70
C VAL A 107 3.42 8.64 14.56
N LEU A 108 3.67 9.32 15.67
CA LEU A 108 4.79 8.98 16.55
C LEU A 108 4.64 7.56 17.13
N ASP A 109 3.43 7.18 17.55
CA ASP A 109 3.16 5.82 18.04
C ASP A 109 3.47 4.77 16.96
N PHE A 110 3.15 5.01 15.69
CA PHE A 110 3.51 4.12 14.58
C PHE A 110 5.03 3.92 14.46
N PHE A 111 5.79 5.01 14.44
CA PHE A 111 7.25 4.95 14.29
C PHE A 111 7.93 4.33 15.52
N GLN A 112 7.28 4.31 16.69
CA GLN A 112 7.75 3.60 17.89
C GLN A 112 7.38 2.12 17.93
N GLY A 113 6.69 1.59 16.91
CA GLY A 113 6.25 0.20 16.86
C GLY A 113 4.89 -0.06 17.53
N GLY A 114 4.08 0.98 17.71
CA GLY A 114 2.70 0.89 18.17
C GLY A 114 1.83 0.05 17.24
N SER A 115 0.86 -0.67 17.81
CA SER A 115 -0.08 -1.50 17.06
C SER A 115 -1.33 -0.73 16.66
N PHE A 116 -1.76 -0.86 15.41
CA PHE A 116 -3.00 -0.26 14.93
C PHE A 116 -4.20 -1.20 15.05
N PRO A 117 -5.41 -0.68 15.32
CA PRO A 117 -6.63 -1.44 15.14
C PRO A 117 -6.69 -1.97 13.70
N LYS A 118 -7.05 -3.25 13.53
CA LYS A 118 -7.05 -3.92 12.20
C LYS A 118 -7.81 -3.15 11.11
N GLY A 119 -8.81 -2.34 11.48
CA GLY A 119 -9.56 -1.50 10.56
C GLY A 119 -8.75 -0.34 9.95
N MET A 120 -7.82 0.26 10.69
CA MET A 120 -7.11 1.47 10.22
C MET A 120 -6.17 1.15 9.04
N VAL A 121 -5.54 -0.02 9.07
CA VAL A 121 -4.64 -0.53 8.03
C VAL A 121 -5.34 -1.36 6.95
N ALA A 122 -6.66 -1.54 7.04
CA ALA A 122 -7.41 -2.38 6.10
C ALA A 122 -7.35 -1.80 4.69
N THR A 123 -6.69 -2.45 3.74
CA THR A 123 -6.63 -1.97 2.35
C THR A 123 -7.83 -2.48 1.57
N ALA A 124 -8.52 -1.59 0.85
CA ALA A 124 -9.62 -1.97 -0.04
C ALA A 124 -9.08 -2.26 -1.43
N ILE A 125 -9.22 -3.50 -1.90
CA ILE A 125 -8.91 -3.88 -3.28
C ILE A 125 -10.15 -3.61 -4.13
N VAL A 126 -10.03 -2.68 -5.07
CA VAL A 126 -11.10 -2.35 -6.01
C VAL A 126 -10.69 -2.77 -7.41
N LEU A 127 -11.52 -3.59 -8.05
CA LEU A 127 -11.33 -3.97 -9.44
C LEU A 127 -11.81 -2.83 -10.35
N ILE A 128 -10.88 -2.22 -11.07
CA ILE A 128 -11.19 -1.21 -12.09
C ILE A 128 -11.32 -1.93 -13.43
N LEU A 129 -12.50 -1.86 -14.05
CA LEU A 129 -12.72 -2.43 -15.37
C LEU A 129 -11.84 -1.70 -16.39
N LYS A 130 -10.99 -2.46 -17.08
CA LYS A 130 -10.23 -1.92 -18.22
C LYS A 130 -11.17 -1.78 -19.41
N VAL A 131 -11.29 -0.57 -19.94
CA VAL A 131 -12.03 -0.31 -21.19
C VAL A 131 -11.13 -0.72 -22.36
N GLU A 132 -11.65 -1.51 -23.30
CA GLU A 132 -10.92 -1.80 -24.54
C GLU A 132 -10.97 -0.57 -25.46
N ASN A 133 -9.78 -0.05 -25.82
CA ASN A 133 -9.54 1.07 -26.73
C ASN A 133 -10.00 2.45 -26.23
N ALA A 134 -9.09 3.15 -25.52
CA ALA A 134 -9.11 4.61 -25.40
C ALA A 134 -8.22 5.23 -26.48
#